data_AF-Q7YTT7-F1
#
_entry.id   AF-Q7YTT7-F1
#
_cell.length_a   1.000
_cell.length_b   1.000
_cell.length_c   1.000
_cell.angle_alpha   90.00
_cell.angle_beta   90.00
_cell.angle_gamma   90.00
#
_symmetry.space_group_name_H-M   'P 1'
#
loop_
_entity.id
_entity.type
_entity.pdbx_description
1 polymer ?
#
loop_
_entity_poly.entity_id
_entity_poly.type
_entity_poly.pdbx_seq_one_letter_code
_entity_poly.pdbx_strand_id
1 'polypeptide(L)'
;MLLSALSSPYIYSNVLFVIAVISLPVHLFGCYCILFKTPEVMKSVKWSLFNVHIWTSLMDVIMSFFAQPFLSAPFVGFPMGVLHCIGVDTAVHVFIASVIAYLMPVSIICLFENRFYILFASKTFWRYARHPIIIIDYILAIAIPLFIICIPFVVNAFLPMFSADVQGTTNLICIIVSMHGVLSTLVMVHLQKAYREEFLRILGCRTTKIEENGGGVVATL
;
A
#
# COMPACT_ATOMS: atom_id res chain seq x y z
N MET A 1 -1.27 4.70 -28.78
CA MET A 1 -0.41 3.50 -28.82
C MET A 1 -0.29 2.82 -27.45
N LEU A 2 0.11 3.53 -26.38
CA LEU A 2 0.22 2.90 -25.05
C LEU A 2 -1.14 2.45 -24.49
N LEU A 3 -2.15 3.35 -24.47
CA LEU A 3 -3.48 3.02 -23.95
C LEU A 3 -4.12 1.84 -24.69
N SER A 4 -4.00 1.80 -26.02
CA SER A 4 -4.48 0.68 -26.83
C SER A 4 -3.76 -0.64 -26.54
N ALA A 5 -2.46 -0.61 -26.23
CA ALA A 5 -1.73 -1.81 -25.80
C ALA A 5 -2.21 -2.28 -24.42
N LEU A 6 -2.42 -1.35 -23.49
CA LEU A 6 -2.92 -1.65 -22.14
C LEU A 6 -4.39 -2.12 -22.14
N SER A 7 -5.16 -1.85 -23.20
CA SER A 7 -6.49 -2.44 -23.36
C SER A 7 -6.46 -3.97 -23.50
N SER A 8 -5.34 -4.57 -23.92
CA SER A 8 -5.19 -6.02 -23.98
C SER A 8 -5.02 -6.60 -22.56
N PRO A 9 -5.86 -7.56 -22.14
CA PRO A 9 -5.78 -8.17 -20.80
C PRO A 9 -4.45 -8.88 -20.58
N TYR A 10 -3.87 -9.48 -21.62
CA TYR A 10 -2.59 -10.16 -21.53
C TYR A 10 -1.42 -9.20 -21.31
N ILE A 11 -1.41 -8.06 -22.03
CA ILE A 11 -0.35 -7.05 -21.86
C ILE A 11 -0.48 -6.43 -20.46
N TYR A 12 -1.69 -6.06 -20.06
CA TYR A 12 -1.97 -5.53 -18.72
C TYR A 12 -1.52 -6.47 -17.59
N SER A 13 -1.92 -7.75 -17.65
CA SER A 13 -1.56 -8.75 -16.64
C SER A 13 -0.04 -8.99 -16.58
N ASN A 14 0.64 -9.05 -17.74
CA ASN A 14 2.10 -9.17 -17.78
C ASN A 14 2.80 -7.97 -17.12
N VAL A 15 2.33 -6.74 -17.37
CA VAL A 15 2.88 -5.53 -16.73
C VAL A 15 2.72 -5.61 -15.21
N LEU A 16 1.54 -6.02 -14.74
CA LEU A 16 1.27 -6.17 -13.30
C LEU A 16 2.14 -7.25 -12.65
N PHE A 17 2.38 -8.38 -13.33
CA PHE A 17 3.29 -9.41 -12.81
C PHE A 17 4.74 -8.91 -12.71
N VAL A 18 5.22 -8.16 -13.70
CA VAL A 18 6.56 -7.53 -13.63
C VAL A 18 6.64 -6.58 -12.44
N ILE A 19 5.59 -5.77 -12.21
CA ILE A 19 5.50 -4.90 -11.02
C ILE A 19 5.51 -5.73 -9.74
N ALA A 20 4.75 -6.82 -9.66
CA ALA A 20 4.70 -7.70 -8.48
C ALA A 20 6.07 -8.30 -8.11
N VAL A 21 6.82 -8.77 -9.12
CA VAL A 21 8.15 -9.35 -8.92
C VAL A 21 9.13 -8.32 -8.35
N ILE A 22 9.02 -7.05 -8.75
CA ILE A 22 9.86 -5.96 -8.24
C ILE A 22 9.35 -5.46 -6.89
N SER A 23 8.03 -5.39 -6.68
CA SER A 23 7.42 -4.81 -5.48
C SER A 23 7.65 -5.69 -4.25
N LEU A 24 7.52 -7.01 -4.38
CA LEU A 24 7.69 -7.95 -3.27
C LEU A 24 9.02 -7.79 -2.51
N PRO A 25 10.21 -7.83 -3.16
CA PRO A 25 11.47 -7.64 -2.45
C PRO A 25 11.60 -6.24 -1.83
N VAL A 26 11.05 -5.20 -2.47
CA VAL A 26 11.07 -3.84 -1.94
C VAL A 26 10.20 -3.73 -0.68
N HIS A 27 8.99 -4.29 -0.67
CA HIS A 27 8.12 -4.29 0.50
C HIS A 27 8.69 -5.13 1.65
N LEU A 28 9.30 -6.28 1.36
CA LEU A 28 10.00 -7.10 2.35
C LEU A 28 11.19 -6.34 2.97
N PHE A 29 11.94 -5.61 2.15
CA PHE A 29 13.03 -4.76 2.62
C PHE A 29 12.52 -3.60 3.48
N GLY A 30 11.43 -2.93 3.08
CA GLY A 30 10.77 -1.90 3.88
C GLY A 30 10.29 -2.43 5.24
N CYS A 31 9.69 -3.63 5.25
CA CYS A 31 9.26 -4.33 6.45
C CYS A 31 10.44 -4.62 7.39
N TYR A 32 11.55 -5.15 6.83
CA TYR A 32 12.80 -5.36 7.56
C TYR A 32 13.34 -4.07 8.19
N CYS A 33 13.39 -2.97 7.42
CA CYS A 33 13.86 -1.68 7.91
C CYS A 33 13.02 -1.18 9.09
N ILE A 34 11.69 -1.23 8.98
CA ILE A 34 10.81 -0.79 10.07
C ILE A 34 11.01 -1.65 11.33
N LEU A 35 11.11 -2.97 11.18
CA LEU A 35 11.21 -3.87 12.33
C LEU A 35 12.56 -3.79 13.03
N PHE A 36 13.67 -3.70 12.29
CA PHE A 36 15.01 -3.89 12.83
C PHE A 36 15.89 -2.62 12.83
N LYS A 37 15.52 -1.58 12.08
CA LYS A 37 16.34 -0.37 11.90
C LYS A 37 15.67 0.92 12.37
N THR A 38 14.45 0.84 12.91
CA THR A 38 13.80 2.02 13.51
C THR A 38 14.58 2.48 14.75
N PRO A 39 15.05 3.74 14.80
CA PRO A 39 15.84 4.24 15.92
C PRO A 39 14.98 4.44 17.17
N GLU A 40 15.60 4.42 18.35
CA GLU A 40 14.90 4.55 19.65
C GLU A 40 14.08 5.84 19.76
N VAL A 41 14.54 6.94 19.15
CA VAL A 41 13.81 8.23 19.12
C VAL A 41 12.44 8.17 18.41
N MET A 42 12.23 7.17 17.54
CA MET A 42 10.99 6.96 16.79
C MET A 42 10.23 5.71 17.23
N LYS A 43 10.62 5.10 18.36
CA LYS A 43 10.03 3.84 18.83
C LYS A 43 8.52 3.96 19.10
N SER A 44 8.05 5.13 19.52
CA SER A 44 6.63 5.42 19.78
C SER A 44 5.74 5.34 18.53
N VAL A 45 6.31 5.55 17.33
CA VAL A 45 5.59 5.49 16.05
C VAL A 45 5.88 4.22 15.24
N LYS A 46 6.82 3.37 15.70
CA LYS A 46 7.26 2.16 15.01
C LYS A 46 6.09 1.26 14.61
N TRP A 47 5.19 0.97 15.55
CA TRP A 47 4.07 0.06 15.32
C TRP A 47 2.98 0.65 14.41
N SER A 48 2.69 1.95 14.54
CA SER A 48 1.75 2.60 13.62
C SER A 48 2.32 2.67 12.20
N LEU A 49 3.63 2.93 12.06
CA LEU A 49 4.32 2.90 10.77
C LEU A 49 4.32 1.49 10.16
N PHE A 50 4.60 0.48 10.97
CA PHE A 50 4.56 -0.92 10.55
C PHE A 50 3.18 -1.34 10.06
N ASN A 51 2.12 -0.93 10.78
CA ASN A 51 0.75 -1.20 10.39
C ASN A 51 0.40 -0.58 9.02
N VAL A 52 0.76 0.69 8.79
CA VAL A 52 0.58 1.33 7.47
C VAL A 52 1.34 0.58 6.38
N HIS A 53 2.58 0.20 6.65
CA HIS A 53 3.41 -0.53 5.69
C HIS A 53 2.80 -1.88 5.30
N ILE A 54 2.26 -2.62 6.27
CA ILE A 54 1.59 -3.90 5.98
C ILE A 54 0.40 -3.68 5.06
N TRP A 55 -0.51 -2.77 5.39
CA TRP A 55 -1.74 -2.60 4.60
C TRP A 55 -1.49 -2.03 3.21
N THR A 56 -0.55 -1.09 3.09
CA THR A 56 -0.13 -0.55 1.78
C THR A 56 0.57 -1.62 0.93
N SER A 57 1.46 -2.42 1.53
CA SER A 57 2.14 -3.51 0.81
C SER A 57 1.17 -4.62 0.39
N LEU A 58 0.22 -4.99 1.25
CA LEU A 58 -0.81 -5.98 0.95
C LEU A 58 -1.71 -5.52 -0.21
N MET A 59 -2.07 -4.23 -0.23
CA MET A 59 -2.84 -3.65 -1.33
C MET A 59 -2.10 -3.82 -2.66
N ASP A 60 -0.84 -3.40 -2.72
CA ASP A 60 -0.01 -3.50 -3.93
C ASP A 60 0.10 -4.95 -4.41
N VAL A 61 0.38 -5.89 -3.50
CA VAL A 61 0.52 -7.32 -3.83
C VAL A 61 -0.80 -7.91 -4.32
N ILE A 62 -1.94 -7.52 -3.76
CA ILE A 62 -3.24 -8.00 -4.23
C ILE A 62 -3.58 -7.45 -5.61
N MET A 63 -3.33 -6.17 -5.86
CA MET A 63 -3.59 -5.55 -7.15
C MET A 63 -2.68 -6.08 -8.25
N SER A 64 -1.39 -6.33 -7.94
CA SER A 64 -0.39 -6.73 -8.93
C SER A 64 -0.24 -8.24 -9.13
N PHE A 65 -0.46 -9.05 -8.10
CA PHE A 65 -0.19 -10.50 -8.13
C PHE A 65 -1.44 -11.38 -7.96
N PHE A 66 -2.22 -11.16 -6.90
CA PHE A 66 -3.30 -12.10 -6.55
C PHE A 66 -4.59 -11.87 -7.32
N ALA A 67 -5.10 -10.64 -7.36
CA ALA A 67 -6.40 -10.32 -7.96
C ALA A 67 -6.28 -9.82 -9.40
N GLN A 68 -5.34 -8.89 -9.69
CA GLN A 68 -5.22 -8.21 -10.99
C GLN A 68 -6.59 -7.87 -11.59
N PRO A 69 -7.34 -6.95 -10.99
CA PRO A 69 -8.68 -6.63 -11.48
C PRO A 69 -8.59 -6.09 -12.90
N PHE A 70 -9.21 -6.79 -13.86
CA PHE A 70 -9.37 -6.31 -15.23
C PHE A 70 -10.84 -5.96 -15.44
N LEU A 71 -11.14 -4.67 -15.53
CA LEU A 71 -12.49 -4.16 -15.72
C LEU A 71 -12.78 -4.09 -17.21
N SER A 72 -13.43 -5.11 -17.80
CA SER A 72 -13.78 -5.07 -19.22
C SER A 72 -15.05 -4.25 -19.45
N ALA A 73 -14.96 -3.25 -20.31
CA ALA A 73 -16.14 -2.56 -20.79
C ALA A 73 -16.98 -3.50 -21.70
N PRO A 74 -18.31 -3.52 -21.56
CA PRO A 74 -19.08 -2.62 -20.73
C PRO A 74 -19.53 -3.21 -19.38
N PHE A 75 -19.32 -4.50 -19.05
CA PHE A 75 -20.12 -5.09 -17.96
C PHE A 75 -19.50 -6.24 -17.13
N VAL A 76 -18.21 -6.55 -17.21
CA VAL A 76 -17.64 -7.61 -16.34
C VAL A 76 -16.20 -7.31 -15.95
N GLY A 77 -15.98 -7.14 -14.64
CA GLY A 77 -14.64 -7.23 -14.06
C GLY A 77 -14.28 -8.69 -13.85
N PHE A 78 -13.17 -9.14 -14.42
CA PHE A 78 -12.63 -10.48 -14.13
C PHE A 78 -11.21 -10.36 -13.55
N PRO A 79 -10.90 -11.13 -12.49
CA PRO A 79 -9.56 -11.17 -11.94
C PRO A 79 -8.65 -11.94 -12.90
N MET A 80 -7.44 -11.43 -13.13
CA MET A 80 -6.43 -12.10 -13.96
C MET A 80 -5.24 -12.65 -13.16
N GLY A 81 -5.26 -12.46 -11.84
CA GLY A 81 -4.16 -12.84 -10.96
C GLY A 81 -4.16 -14.31 -10.58
N VAL A 82 -3.21 -14.70 -9.73
CA VAL A 82 -2.97 -16.09 -9.33
C VAL A 82 -4.20 -16.74 -8.68
N LEU A 83 -5.02 -15.98 -7.93
CA LEU A 83 -6.22 -16.52 -7.29
C LEU A 83 -7.26 -16.99 -8.32
N HIS A 84 -7.34 -16.34 -9.48
CA HIS A 84 -8.21 -16.77 -10.57
C HIS A 84 -7.77 -18.11 -11.14
N CYS A 85 -6.45 -18.33 -11.29
CA CYS A 85 -5.90 -19.61 -11.76
C CYS A 85 -6.20 -20.78 -10.82
N ILE A 86 -6.40 -20.52 -9.52
CA ILE A 86 -6.76 -21.51 -8.50
C ILE A 86 -8.27 -21.78 -8.48
N GLY A 87 -9.06 -21.04 -9.27
CA GLY A 87 -10.51 -21.21 -9.38
C GLY A 87 -11.30 -20.54 -8.24
N VAL A 88 -10.71 -19.55 -7.56
CA VAL A 88 -11.43 -18.75 -6.56
C VAL A 88 -12.51 -17.92 -7.25
N ASP A 89 -13.69 -17.81 -6.62
CA ASP A 89 -14.80 -17.05 -7.20
C ASP A 89 -14.48 -15.54 -7.28
N THR A 90 -14.96 -14.87 -8.34
CA THR A 90 -14.72 -13.44 -8.57
C THR A 90 -15.26 -12.57 -7.42
N ALA A 91 -16.38 -12.93 -6.79
CA ALA A 91 -16.92 -12.17 -5.67
C ALA A 91 -15.96 -12.16 -4.48
N VAL A 92 -15.25 -13.26 -4.24
CA VAL A 92 -14.25 -13.37 -3.17
C VAL A 92 -13.06 -12.45 -3.45
N HIS A 93 -12.60 -12.37 -4.70
CA HIS A 93 -11.53 -11.45 -5.10
C HIS A 93 -11.91 -9.99 -4.84
N VAL A 94 -13.11 -9.60 -5.28
CA VAL A 94 -13.64 -8.24 -5.12
C VAL A 94 -13.81 -7.91 -3.63
N PHE A 95 -14.28 -8.87 -2.83
CA PHE A 95 -14.39 -8.69 -1.39
C PHE A 95 -13.03 -8.48 -0.71
N ILE A 96 -12.06 -9.35 -0.97
CA ILE A 96 -10.72 -9.24 -0.36
C ILE A 96 -10.06 -7.91 -0.78
N ALA A 97 -10.10 -7.57 -2.07
CA ALA A 97 -9.51 -6.34 -2.58
C ALA A 97 -10.19 -5.08 -2.00
N SER A 98 -11.53 -5.07 -1.91
CA SER A 98 -12.26 -3.95 -1.32
C SER A 98 -11.96 -3.78 0.17
N VAL A 99 -11.97 -4.84 0.96
CA VAL A 99 -11.63 -4.78 2.39
C VAL A 99 -10.24 -4.17 2.60
N ILE A 100 -9.24 -4.60 1.84
CA ILE A 100 -7.88 -4.07 1.96
C ILE A 100 -7.79 -2.61 1.49
N ALA A 101 -8.63 -2.20 0.53
CA ALA A 101 -8.76 -0.80 0.10
C ALA A 101 -9.30 0.13 1.17
N TYR A 102 -10.15 -0.36 2.08
CA TYR A 102 -10.63 0.42 3.22
C TYR A 102 -9.70 0.35 4.43
N LEU A 103 -9.04 -0.79 4.66
CA LEU A 103 -8.09 -0.94 5.77
C LEU A 103 -6.82 -0.09 5.57
N MET A 104 -6.37 0.11 4.34
CA MET A 104 -5.22 0.96 4.05
C MET A 104 -5.43 2.43 4.51
N PRO A 105 -6.49 3.17 4.12
CA PRO A 105 -6.77 4.49 4.67
C PRO A 105 -6.93 4.53 6.18
N VAL A 106 -7.61 3.54 6.79
CA VAL A 106 -7.74 3.45 8.26
C VAL A 106 -6.38 3.32 8.93
N SER A 107 -5.46 2.55 8.35
CA SER A 107 -4.10 2.45 8.87
C SER A 107 -3.36 3.80 8.83
N ILE A 108 -3.55 4.59 7.77
CA ILE A 108 -2.95 5.93 7.61
C ILE A 108 -3.54 6.90 8.63
N ILE A 109 -4.86 6.89 8.81
CA ILE A 109 -5.55 7.68 9.84
C ILE A 109 -4.99 7.33 11.23
N CYS A 110 -4.83 6.05 11.53
CA CYS A 110 -4.25 5.58 12.79
C CYS A 110 -2.80 6.09 13.00
N LEU A 111 -1.98 6.17 11.95
CA LEU A 111 -0.64 6.77 12.04
C LEU A 111 -0.70 8.27 12.38
N PHE A 112 -1.54 9.03 11.68
CA PHE A 112 -1.68 10.47 11.94
C PHE A 112 -2.30 10.74 13.31
N GLU A 113 -3.29 9.95 13.73
CA GLU A 113 -3.90 10.03 15.04
C GLU A 113 -2.87 9.72 16.14
N ASN A 114 -2.05 8.68 15.97
CA ASN A 114 -1.01 8.34 16.94
C ASN A 114 0.00 9.49 17.09
N ARG A 115 0.39 10.11 15.98
CA ARG A 115 1.27 11.28 15.99
C ARG A 115 0.62 12.50 16.66
N PHE A 116 -0.66 12.76 16.35
CA PHE A 116 -1.43 13.82 16.98
C PHE A 116 -1.55 13.63 18.50
N TYR A 117 -1.84 12.41 18.94
CA TYR A 117 -1.93 12.05 20.35
C TYR A 117 -0.61 12.32 21.08
N ILE A 118 0.52 11.91 20.52
CA ILE A 118 1.84 12.10 21.13
C ILE A 118 2.18 13.60 21.24
N LEU A 119 1.90 14.39 20.20
CA LEU A 119 2.31 15.80 20.13
C LEU A 119 1.41 16.75 20.92
N PHE A 120 0.08 16.53 20.93
CA PHE A 120 -0.87 17.52 21.41
C PHE A 120 -1.83 17.00 22.47
N ALA A 121 -2.24 15.72 22.40
CA ALA A 121 -3.41 15.24 23.12
C ALA A 121 -3.12 14.28 24.28
N SER A 122 -1.84 14.01 24.59
CA SER A 122 -1.41 12.99 25.57
C SER A 122 -1.99 13.19 26.99
N LYS A 123 -2.28 14.45 27.36
CA LYS A 123 -2.86 14.83 28.68
C LYS A 123 -4.36 15.15 28.63
N THR A 124 -5.02 14.90 27.51
CA THR A 124 -6.44 15.27 27.31
C THR A 124 -7.34 14.04 27.41
N PHE A 125 -8.67 14.24 27.40
CA PHE A 125 -9.64 13.13 27.37
C PHE A 125 -9.47 12.23 26.12
N TRP A 126 -8.82 12.73 25.07
CA TRP A 126 -8.54 12.01 23.83
C TRP A 126 -7.81 10.68 24.05
N ARG A 127 -7.05 10.55 25.15
CA ARG A 127 -6.42 9.30 25.58
C ARG A 127 -7.40 8.12 25.64
N TYR A 128 -8.64 8.37 26.06
CA TYR A 128 -9.66 7.33 26.17
C TYR A 128 -10.52 7.24 24.92
N ALA A 129 -10.87 8.38 24.31
CA ALA A 129 -11.74 8.44 23.14
C ALA A 129 -11.11 7.81 21.88
N ARG A 130 -9.78 7.84 21.73
CA ARG A 130 -9.10 7.35 20.52
C ARG A 130 -9.29 5.86 20.26
N HIS A 131 -9.24 5.02 21.30
CA HIS A 131 -9.31 3.57 21.16
C HIS A 131 -10.66 3.11 20.56
N PRO A 132 -11.83 3.53 21.07
CA PRO A 132 -13.10 3.16 20.46
C PRO A 132 -13.27 3.76 19.07
N ILE A 133 -12.81 5.00 18.81
CA ILE A 133 -12.88 5.61 17.47
C ILE A 133 -12.11 4.76 16.45
N ILE A 134 -10.86 4.41 16.75
CA ILE A 134 -10.03 3.56 15.88
C ILE A 134 -10.70 2.19 15.66
N ILE A 135 -11.22 1.56 16.72
CA ILE A 135 -11.90 0.27 16.61
C ILE A 135 -13.13 0.38 15.70
N ILE A 136 -13.94 1.43 15.83
CA ILE A 136 -15.09 1.69 14.98
C ILE A 136 -14.65 1.86 13.52
N ASP A 137 -13.58 2.62 13.25
CA ASP A 137 -13.06 2.80 11.89
C ASP A 137 -12.65 1.47 11.25
N TYR A 138 -11.98 0.58 11.99
CA TYR A 138 -11.64 -0.76 11.50
C TYR A 138 -12.87 -1.64 11.26
N ILE A 139 -13.86 -1.58 12.15
CA ILE A 139 -15.12 -2.32 11.97
C ILE A 139 -15.85 -1.81 10.74
N LEU A 140 -15.96 -0.48 10.56
CA LEU A 140 -16.58 0.13 9.39
C LEU A 140 -15.84 -0.23 8.10
N ALA A 141 -14.51 -0.25 8.11
CA ALA A 141 -13.70 -0.65 6.96
C ALA A 141 -13.97 -2.09 6.48
N ILE A 142 -14.40 -2.99 7.37
CA ILE A 142 -14.77 -4.37 7.04
C ILE A 142 -16.28 -4.46 6.72
N ALA A 143 -17.12 -3.77 7.48
CA ALA A 143 -18.57 -3.83 7.36
C ALA A 143 -19.06 -3.15 6.07
N ILE A 144 -18.50 -2.00 5.69
CA ILE A 144 -18.92 -1.26 4.49
C ILE A 144 -18.80 -2.13 3.22
N PRO A 145 -17.66 -2.81 2.94
CA PRO A 145 -17.57 -3.78 1.84
C PRO A 145 -18.61 -4.89 1.89
N LEU A 146 -18.90 -5.45 3.07
CA LEU A 146 -19.95 -6.46 3.23
C LEU A 146 -21.32 -5.90 2.82
N PHE A 147 -21.67 -4.68 3.26
CA PHE A 147 -22.92 -4.04 2.87
C PHE A 147 -22.95 -3.73 1.37
N ILE A 148 -21.88 -3.19 0.79
CA ILE A 148 -21.81 -2.85 -0.65
C ILE A 148 -21.97 -4.10 -1.51
N ILE A 149 -21.33 -5.22 -1.14
CA ILE A 149 -21.46 -6.49 -1.88
C ILE A 149 -22.85 -7.11 -1.70
N CYS A 150 -23.47 -6.96 -0.52
CA CYS A 150 -24.84 -7.41 -0.25
C CYS A 150 -25.93 -6.52 -0.88
N ILE A 151 -25.60 -5.30 -1.32
CA ILE A 151 -26.47 -4.40 -2.11
C ILE A 151 -26.27 -4.77 -3.58
N PRO A 152 -26.72 -5.96 -4.00
CA PRO A 152 -26.12 -6.80 -5.04
C PRO A 152 -25.91 -6.03 -6.33
N PHE A 153 -24.72 -5.92 -6.90
CA PHE A 153 -24.65 -5.48 -8.32
C PHE A 153 -25.29 -4.07 -8.55
N VAL A 154 -25.57 -3.29 -7.50
CA VAL A 154 -26.45 -2.09 -7.55
C VAL A 154 -25.82 -0.93 -8.30
N VAL A 155 -24.59 -1.07 -8.82
CA VAL A 155 -23.96 -0.15 -9.79
C VAL A 155 -23.63 -0.80 -11.15
N ASN A 156 -23.85 -2.09 -11.39
CA ASN A 156 -23.80 -2.60 -12.78
C ASN A 156 -24.87 -1.93 -13.69
N ALA A 157 -25.82 -1.19 -13.11
CA ALA A 157 -26.79 -0.37 -13.84
C ALA A 157 -26.63 1.15 -13.69
N PHE A 158 -25.86 1.70 -12.74
CA PHE A 158 -25.85 3.16 -12.54
C PHE A 158 -24.90 3.94 -13.45
N LEU A 159 -24.01 3.29 -14.21
CA LEU A 159 -23.09 4.00 -15.12
C LEU A 159 -22.79 3.24 -16.43
N PRO A 160 -23.74 3.12 -17.37
CA PRO A 160 -23.45 3.31 -18.80
C PRO A 160 -22.86 4.72 -19.11
N MET A 161 -22.14 5.34 -18.17
CA MET A 161 -21.82 6.77 -18.15
C MET A 161 -20.40 7.08 -18.63
N PHE A 162 -19.57 6.06 -18.93
CA PHE A 162 -18.30 6.25 -19.64
C PHE A 162 -18.12 5.13 -20.66
N SER A 163 -18.17 5.48 -21.94
CA SER A 163 -18.11 4.63 -23.12
C SER A 163 -16.89 3.68 -23.13
N ALA A 164 -16.97 2.61 -23.94
CA ALA A 164 -15.93 1.59 -24.14
C ALA A 164 -14.52 2.14 -24.50
N ASP A 165 -14.39 3.45 -24.76
CA ASP A 165 -13.14 4.16 -25.08
C ASP A 165 -12.20 4.39 -23.88
N VAL A 166 -12.57 4.01 -22.65
CA VAL A 166 -11.73 4.25 -21.45
C VAL A 166 -10.97 3.02 -20.93
N GLN A 167 -11.04 1.85 -21.56
CA GLN A 167 -10.40 0.61 -21.07
C GLN A 167 -8.90 0.80 -20.77
N GLY A 168 -8.18 1.40 -21.72
CA GLY A 168 -6.75 1.68 -21.57
C GLY A 168 -6.48 2.63 -20.41
N THR A 169 -7.37 3.60 -20.17
CA THR A 169 -7.31 4.56 -19.08
C THR A 169 -7.55 3.88 -17.73
N THR A 170 -8.56 3.02 -17.62
CA THR A 170 -8.85 2.25 -16.41
C THR A 170 -7.67 1.34 -16.04
N ASN A 171 -7.15 0.60 -17.01
CA ASN A 171 -5.99 -0.27 -16.80
C ASN A 171 -4.74 0.54 -16.44
N LEU A 172 -4.55 1.72 -17.03
CA LEU A 172 -3.46 2.64 -16.65
C LEU A 172 -3.62 3.14 -15.21
N ILE A 173 -4.83 3.50 -14.77
CA ILE A 173 -5.10 3.89 -13.38
C ILE A 173 -4.76 2.74 -12.42
N CYS A 174 -5.18 1.51 -12.74
CA CYS A 174 -4.86 0.34 -11.92
C CYS A 174 -3.34 0.08 -11.83
N ILE A 175 -2.59 0.29 -12.91
CA ILE A 175 -1.12 0.22 -12.89
C ILE A 175 -0.53 1.32 -12.00
N ILE A 176 -0.99 2.57 -12.13
CA ILE A 176 -0.53 3.69 -11.29
C ILE A 176 -0.78 3.40 -9.81
N VAL A 177 -1.98 2.93 -9.46
CA VAL A 177 -2.33 2.52 -8.10
C VAL A 177 -1.43 1.39 -7.61
N SER A 178 -1.14 0.39 -8.46
CA SER A 178 -0.26 -0.74 -8.11
C SER A 178 1.21 -0.34 -7.92
N MET A 179 1.65 0.76 -8.52
CA MET A 179 3.01 1.29 -8.34
C MET A 179 3.15 2.21 -7.13
N HIS A 180 2.03 2.70 -6.57
CA HIS A 180 2.03 3.69 -5.50
C HIS A 180 2.70 3.19 -4.22
N GLY A 181 2.45 1.96 -3.76
CA GLY A 181 3.06 1.46 -2.53
C GLY A 181 4.55 1.15 -2.69
N VAL A 182 5.01 0.74 -3.87
CA VAL A 182 6.46 0.65 -4.18
C VAL A 182 7.11 2.02 -4.06
N LEU A 183 6.52 3.05 -4.69
CA LEU A 183 7.01 4.44 -4.58
C LEU A 183 7.00 4.92 -3.13
N SER A 184 5.93 4.64 -2.38
CA SER A 184 5.82 4.96 -0.95
C SER A 184 6.93 4.29 -0.13
N THR A 185 7.22 3.02 -0.39
CA THR A 185 8.28 2.26 0.30
C THR A 185 9.66 2.82 -0.04
N LEU A 186 9.93 3.15 -1.30
CA LEU A 186 11.18 3.77 -1.72
C LEU A 186 11.37 5.15 -1.07
N VAL A 187 10.32 5.96 -1.03
CA VAL A 187 10.33 7.26 -0.34
C VAL A 187 10.60 7.09 1.15
N MET A 188 9.96 6.11 1.80
CA MET A 188 10.21 5.79 3.21
C MET A 188 11.69 5.43 3.46
N VAL A 189 12.28 4.56 2.63
CA VAL A 189 13.71 4.20 2.73
C VAL A 189 14.61 5.41 2.48
N HIS A 190 14.28 6.26 1.51
CA HIS A 190 15.08 7.42 1.15
C HIS A 190 15.05 8.52 2.23
N LEU A 191 13.87 8.85 2.74
CA LEU A 191 13.67 9.93 3.71
C LEU A 191 14.21 9.58 5.10
N GLN A 192 14.04 8.33 5.54
CA GLN A 192 14.49 7.93 6.89
C GLN A 192 15.98 7.62 6.90
N LYS A 193 16.77 8.48 7.57
CA LYS A 193 18.24 8.34 7.66
C LYS A 193 18.68 6.93 8.08
N ALA A 194 18.04 6.37 9.10
CA ALA A 194 18.36 5.02 9.60
C ALA A 194 18.13 3.92 8.56
N TYR A 195 17.10 4.04 7.72
CA TYR A 195 16.78 3.05 6.69
C TYR A 195 17.68 3.22 5.46
N ARG A 196 17.99 4.47 5.09
CA ARG A 196 18.93 4.80 4.02
C ARG A 196 20.34 4.31 4.32
N GLU A 197 20.84 4.53 5.54
CA GLU A 197 22.15 4.02 5.96
C GLU A 197 22.22 2.50 5.90
N GLU A 198 21.13 1.81 6.28
CA GLU A 198 21.05 0.36 6.15
C GLU A 198 21.09 -0.10 4.68
N PHE A 199 20.33 0.57 3.81
CA PHE A 199 20.30 0.27 2.39
C PHE A 199 21.69 0.45 1.75
N LEU A 200 22.37 1.57 2.04
CA LEU A 200 23.73 1.83 1.57
C LEU A 200 24.74 0.81 2.11
N ARG A 201 24.59 0.41 3.38
CA ARG A 201 25.41 -0.64 4.00
C ARG A 201 25.30 -1.97 3.26
N ILE A 202 24.09 -2.36 2.86
CA ILE A 202 23.86 -3.60 2.10
C ILE A 202 24.43 -3.52 0.68
N LEU A 203 24.37 -2.35 0.03
CA LEU A 203 24.99 -2.12 -1.28
C LEU A 203 26.52 -2.01 -1.24
N GLY A 204 27.15 -2.07 -0.07
CA GLY A 204 28.61 -1.92 0.08
C GLY A 204 29.10 -0.47 0.00
N CYS A 205 28.20 0.51 0.00
CA CYS A 205 28.55 1.93 0.07
C CYS A 205 28.88 2.29 1.53
N ARG A 206 30.16 2.41 1.86
CA ARG A 206 30.61 2.94 3.17
C ARG A 206 30.06 4.35 3.35
N THR A 207 29.16 4.51 4.32
CA THR A 207 28.73 5.85 4.73
C THR A 207 29.80 6.39 5.67
N THR A 208 30.58 7.36 5.21
CA THR A 208 31.48 8.13 6.10
C THR A 208 30.62 8.82 7.16
N LYS A 209 30.69 8.34 8.40
CA LYS A 209 30.18 9.09 9.55
C LYS A 209 31.07 10.32 9.70
N ILE A 210 30.55 11.49 9.34
CA ILE A 210 31.13 12.75 9.81
C ILE A 210 30.73 12.85 11.28
N GLU A 211 31.58 12.34 12.17
CA GLU A 211 31.53 12.76 13.56
C GLU A 211 32.06 14.20 13.61
N GLU A 212 31.15 15.16 13.75
CA GLU A 212 31.51 16.48 14.27
C GLU A 212 31.87 16.32 15.76
N ASN A 213 33.03 15.72 16.03
CA ASN A 213 33.73 15.99 17.26
C ASN A 213 34.48 17.30 17.03
N GLY A 214 34.20 18.30 17.89
CA GLY A 214 34.90 19.57 17.88
C GLY A 214 36.40 19.34 17.90
N GLY A 215 37.06 19.58 16.75
CA GLY A 215 38.49 19.43 16.57
C GLY A 215 38.92 18.14 15.88
N GLY A 216 38.88 18.13 14.55
CA GLY A 216 39.61 17.17 13.71
C GLY A 216 38.71 16.22 12.91
N VAL A 217 38.60 16.47 11.60
CA VAL A 217 38.01 15.54 10.64
C VAL A 217 38.96 14.34 10.51
N VAL A 218 38.66 13.24 11.19
CA VAL A 218 39.24 11.93 10.88
C VAL A 218 38.15 11.12 10.18
N ALA A 219 38.31 10.94 8.87
CA ALA A 219 37.53 9.96 8.13
C ALA A 219 38.02 8.57 8.54
N THR A 220 37.30 7.91 9.45
CA THR A 220 37.54 6.49 9.73
C THR A 220 36.96 5.68 8.57
N LEU A 221 37.83 5.01 7.82
CA LEU A 221 37.48 4.11 6.72
C LEU A 221 36.45 3.08 7.18
#